data_AF-A0AAU9TGU8-F1
#
_entry.id   AF-A0AAU9TGU8-F1
#
_cell.length_a   1.000
_cell.length_b   1.000
_cell.length_c   1.000
_cell.angle_alpha   90.00
_cell.angle_beta   90.00
_cell.angle_gamma   90.00
#
_symmetry.space_group_name_H-M   'P 1'
#
loop_
_entity.id
_entity.type
_entity.pdbx_description
1 polymer ?
#
loop_
_entity_poly.entity_id
_entity_poly.type
_entity_poly.pdbx_seq_one_letter_code
_entity_poly.pdbx_strand_id
1 'polypeptide(L)'
;MAESLEDLGIILNDLDGVSRRVGLKMNMEKTKIMSNIHVVPTPISVGDSTLEAVDEYIYLGQNVHLGRSNFEKEINRRIQLGWAALGKLKNVFSSVIPYLSA
;
A
#
# COMPACT_ATOMS: atom_id res chain seq x y z
N MET A 1 -5.60 8.88 13.82
CA MET A 1 -6.31 8.76 12.52
C MET A 1 -7.40 9.82 12.53
N ALA A 2 -7.81 10.33 11.37
CA ALA A 2 -8.96 11.25 11.32
C ALA A 2 -10.21 10.55 11.87
N GLU A 3 -11.05 11.29 12.59
CA GLU A 3 -12.27 10.75 13.20
C GLU A 3 -13.44 10.69 12.20
N SER A 4 -13.39 11.54 11.17
CA SER A 4 -14.35 11.57 10.06
C SER A 4 -13.68 11.78 8.69
N LEU A 5 -14.41 11.56 7.60
CA LEU A 5 -13.95 11.88 6.23
C LEU A 5 -13.82 13.40 6.01
N GLU A 6 -14.62 14.20 6.71
CA GLU A 6 -14.53 15.67 6.68
C GLU A 6 -13.21 16.13 7.30
N ASP A 7 -12.90 15.64 8.51
CA ASP A 7 -11.62 15.93 9.18
C ASP A 7 -10.43 15.49 8.34
N LEU A 8 -10.52 14.33 7.70
CA LEU A 8 -9.48 13.84 6.79
C LEU A 8 -9.26 14.81 5.62
N GLY A 9 -10.33 15.33 5.02
CA GLY A 9 -10.25 16.31 3.94
C GLY A 9 -9.57 17.60 4.37
N ILE A 10 -9.89 18.12 5.57
CA ILE A 10 -9.26 19.30 6.15
C ILE A 10 -7.77 19.06 6.36
N ILE A 11 -7.40 17.96 7.04
CA ILE A 11 -6.01 17.62 7.34
C ILE A 11 -5.18 17.49 6.05
N LEU A 12 -5.72 16.87 5.00
CA LEU A 12 -5.00 16.68 3.74
C LEU A 12 -4.78 18.00 2.98
N ASN A 13 -5.77 18.89 2.95
CA ASN A 13 -5.61 20.20 2.31
C ASN A 13 -4.66 21.11 3.09
N ASP A 14 -4.70 21.07 4.42
CA ASP A 14 -3.75 21.78 5.28
C ASP A 14 -2.32 21.25 5.06
N LEU A 15 -2.16 19.92 5.04
CA LEU A 15 -0.88 19.26 4.78
C LEU A 15 -0.31 19.65 3.41
N ASP A 16 -1.13 19.65 2.36
CA ASP A 16 -0.71 20.09 1.02
C ASP A 16 -0.29 21.57 1.02
N GLY A 17 -1.07 22.42 1.70
CA GLY A 17 -0.78 23.85 1.84
C GLY A 17 0.55 24.12 2.54
N VAL A 18 0.82 23.48 3.67
CA VAL A 18 2.10 23.65 4.40
C VAL A 18 3.28 23.01 3.66
N SER A 19 3.07 21.88 3.00
CA SER A 19 4.10 21.20 2.20
C SER A 19 4.57 22.08 1.03
N ARG A 20 3.63 22.72 0.33
CA ARG A 20 3.96 23.63 -0.78
C ARG A 20 4.81 24.82 -0.34
N ARG A 21 4.62 25.34 0.88
CA ARG A 21 5.41 26.47 1.41
C ARG A 21 6.89 26.13 1.59
N VAL A 22 7.22 24.85 1.77
CA VAL A 22 8.61 24.36 1.88
C VAL A 22 9.10 23.70 0.60
N GLY A 23 8.40 23.87 -0.52
CA GLY A 23 8.78 23.33 -1.82
C GLY A 23 8.47 21.84 -2.03
N LEU A 24 7.66 21.23 -1.16
CA LEU A 24 7.19 19.85 -1.30
C LEU A 24 5.83 19.80 -1.99
N LYS A 25 5.56 18.71 -2.72
CA LYS A 25 4.29 18.47 -3.41
C LYS A 25 3.80 17.06 -3.14
N MET A 26 2.52 16.92 -2.79
CA MET A 26 1.89 15.62 -2.65
C MET A 26 1.79 14.90 -4.00
N ASN A 27 2.13 13.62 -4.01
CA ASN A 27 1.92 12.77 -5.17
C ASN A 27 0.51 12.16 -5.07
N MET A 28 -0.42 12.70 -5.85
CA MET A 28 -1.83 12.29 -5.83
C MET A 28 -2.05 10.86 -6.36
N GLU A 29 -1.16 10.36 -7.23
CA GLU A 29 -1.21 8.98 -7.69
C GLU A 29 -0.86 7.99 -6.57
N LYS A 30 0.11 8.34 -5.71
CA LYS A 30 0.55 7.49 -4.59
C LYS A 30 -0.30 7.64 -3.33
N THR A 31 -0.99 8.78 -3.18
CA THR A 31 -1.83 9.08 -2.02
C THR A 31 -3.20 8.42 -2.20
N LYS A 32 -3.58 7.56 -1.26
CA LYS A 32 -4.85 6.81 -1.28
C LYS A 32 -5.59 6.99 0.03
N ILE A 33 -6.90 6.83 -0.01
CA ILE A 33 -7.77 6.86 1.18
C ILE A 33 -8.18 5.44 1.53
N MET A 34 -8.16 5.13 2.82
CA MET A 34 -8.62 3.85 3.34
C MET A 34 -9.52 4.15 4.54
N SER A 35 -10.69 3.53 4.59
CA SER A 35 -11.67 3.70 5.67
C SER A 35 -12.14 2.35 6.20
N ASN A 36 -12.65 2.33 7.44
CA ASN A 36 -13.24 1.11 7.98
C ASN A 36 -14.58 0.79 7.29
N ILE A 37 -15.09 -0.43 7.49
CA ILE A 37 -16.33 -0.93 6.87
C ILE A 37 -17.60 -0.17 7.28
N HIS A 38 -17.53 0.66 8.33
CA HIS A 38 -18.67 1.40 8.88
C HIS A 38 -18.78 2.81 8.30
N VAL A 39 -17.81 3.23 7.48
CA VAL A 39 -17.81 4.55 6.83
C VAL A 39 -18.32 4.40 5.41
N VAL A 40 -19.31 5.21 5.04
CA VAL A 40 -19.76 5.32 3.65
C VAL A 40 -18.66 6.03 2.85
N PRO A 41 -18.10 5.41 1.79
CA PRO A 41 -17.08 6.04 0.96
C PRO A 41 -17.59 7.34 0.37
N THR A 42 -16.91 8.44 0.70
CA THR A 42 -17.21 9.77 0.15
C THR A 42 -15.96 10.27 -0.58
N PRO A 43 -16.09 10.84 -1.80
CA PRO A 43 -14.96 11.41 -2.51
C PRO A 43 -14.30 12.51 -1.67
N ILE A 44 -12.98 12.47 -1.56
CA ILE A 44 -12.18 13.53 -0.94
C ILE A 44 -11.21 14.04 -1.99
N SER A 45 -11.12 15.36 -2.09
CA SER A 45 -10.23 16.04 -3.02
C SER A 45 -9.20 16.89 -2.28
N VAL A 46 -7.99 16.92 -2.83
CA VAL A 46 -6.92 17.83 -2.42
C VAL A 46 -6.62 18.74 -3.61
N GLY A 47 -6.95 20.02 -3.47
CA GLY A 47 -7.06 20.93 -4.62
C GLY A 47 -8.02 20.36 -5.67
N ASP A 48 -7.57 20.25 -6.92
CA ASP A 48 -8.39 19.77 -8.05
C ASP A 48 -8.32 18.24 -8.25
N SER A 49 -7.63 17.51 -7.37
CA SER A 49 -7.43 16.06 -7.50
C SER A 49 -8.28 15.29 -6.51
N THR A 50 -9.21 14.48 -7.03
CA THR A 50 -9.95 13.48 -6.23
C THR A 50 -9.04 12.29 -5.94
N LEU A 51 -8.89 11.94 -4.67
CA LEU A 51 -8.08 10.81 -4.23
C LEU A 51 -8.84 9.49 -4.39
N GLU A 52 -8.11 8.44 -4.78
CA GLU A 52 -8.66 7.09 -4.89
C GLU A 52 -8.83 6.47 -3.50
N ALA A 53 -10.01 5.91 -3.25
CA ALA A 53 -10.28 5.06 -2.09
C ALA A 53 -9.90 3.60 -2.39
N VAL A 54 -9.19 2.97 -1.47
CA VAL A 54 -8.70 1.59 -1.58
C VAL A 54 -9.00 0.81 -0.31
N ASP A 55 -9.28 -0.48 -0.46
CA ASP A 55 -9.47 -1.38 0.69
C ASP A 55 -8.15 -1.87 1.29
N GLU A 56 -7.09 -1.92 0.47
CA GLU A 56 -5.77 -2.41 0.87
C GLU A 56 -4.65 -1.58 0.24
N TYR A 57 -3.53 -1.47 0.95
CA TYR A 57 -2.37 -0.71 0.50
C TYR A 57 -1.06 -1.32 1.01
N ILE A 58 -0.03 -1.35 0.17
CA ILE A 58 1.30 -1.79 0.61
C ILE A 58 2.00 -0.64 1.32
N TYR A 59 1.99 -0.67 2.65
CA TYR A 59 2.68 0.29 3.49
C TYR A 59 3.96 -0.32 4.05
N LEU A 60 5.12 0.28 3.74
CA LEU A 60 6.44 -0.17 4.21
C LEU A 60 6.72 -1.67 3.97
N GLY A 61 6.24 -2.20 2.85
CA GLY A 61 6.43 -3.60 2.45
C GLY A 61 5.42 -4.59 3.02
N GLN A 62 4.45 -4.13 3.82
CA GLN A 62 3.35 -4.95 4.34
C GLN A 62 2.03 -4.56 3.67
N ASN A 63 1.22 -5.55 3.26
CA ASN A 63 -0.16 -5.29 2.87
C ASN A 63 -0.99 -4.93 4.11
N VAL A 64 -1.49 -3.70 4.14
CA VAL A 64 -2.34 -3.15 5.19
C VAL A 64 -3.78 -3.17 4.73
N HIS A 65 -4.64 -3.71 5.58
CA HIS A 65 -6.09 -3.73 5.42
C HIS A 65 -6.74 -3.44 6.78
N LEU A 66 -7.83 -2.67 6.79
CA LEU A 66 -8.56 -2.34 8.01
C LEU A 66 -9.53 -3.49 8.37
N GLY A 67 -9.27 -4.17 9.48
CA GLY A 67 -10.12 -5.26 9.97
C GLY A 67 -9.35 -6.39 10.65
N ARG A 68 -10.06 -7.38 11.19
CA ARG A 68 -9.46 -8.50 11.94
C ARG A 68 -8.78 -9.55 11.06
N SER A 69 -9.08 -9.60 9.75
CA SER A 69 -8.59 -10.62 8.81
C SER A 69 -7.36 -10.20 7.98
N ASN A 70 -6.61 -9.18 8.41
CA ASN A 70 -5.52 -8.61 7.59
C ASN A 70 -4.34 -9.57 7.34
N PHE A 71 -4.11 -10.53 8.24
CA PHE A 71 -2.90 -11.35 8.22
C PHE A 71 -2.91 -12.40 7.11
N GLU A 72 -4.05 -13.01 6.82
CA GLU A 72 -4.13 -14.10 5.82
C GLU A 72 -3.77 -13.61 4.42
N LYS A 73 -4.26 -12.43 4.03
CA LYS A 73 -3.93 -11.80 2.75
C LYS A 73 -2.42 -11.50 2.63
N GLU A 74 -1.82 -10.91 3.66
CA GLU A 74 -0.39 -10.61 3.65
C GLU A 74 0.47 -11.88 3.69
N ILE A 75 0.08 -12.90 4.44
CA ILE A 75 0.77 -14.21 4.47
C ILE A 75 0.76 -14.81 3.07
N ASN A 76 -0.41 -14.90 2.44
CA ASN A 76 -0.54 -15.44 1.09
C ASN A 76 0.29 -14.64 0.07
N ARG A 77 0.29 -13.30 0.18
CA ARG A 77 1.10 -12.43 -0.67
C ARG A 77 2.60 -12.71 -0.49
N ARG A 78 3.08 -12.86 0.74
CA ARG A 78 4.50 -13.18 1.02
C ARG A 78 4.89 -14.56 0.50
N ILE A 79 4.01 -15.56 0.64
CA ILE A 79 4.23 -16.89 0.07
C ILE A 79 4.38 -16.79 -1.46
N GLN A 80 3.48 -16.09 -2.14
CA GLN A 80 3.55 -15.88 -3.59
C GLN A 80 4.82 -15.13 -4.02
N LEU A 81 5.22 -14.08 -3.29
CA LEU A 81 6.46 -13.37 -3.55
C LEU A 81 7.69 -14.25 -3.36
N GLY A 82 7.69 -15.12 -2.34
CA GLY A 82 8.73 -16.12 -2.12
C GLY A 82 8.85 -17.10 -3.29
N TRP A 83 7.72 -17.64 -3.77
CA TRP A 83 7.70 -18.50 -4.96
C TRP A 83 8.17 -17.77 -6.22
N ALA A 84 7.76 -16.52 -6.42
CA ALA A 84 8.21 -15.72 -7.55
C ALA A 84 9.72 -15.46 -7.51
N ALA A 85 10.28 -15.17 -6.33
CA ALA A 85 11.72 -14.99 -6.14
C ALA A 85 12.49 -16.30 -6.40
N LEU A 86 12.00 -17.44 -5.89
CA LEU A 86 12.58 -18.75 -6.15
C LEU A 86 12.55 -19.09 -7.65
N GLY A 87 11.43 -18.83 -8.31
CA GLY A 87 11.25 -19.05 -9.75
C GLY A 87 12.23 -18.21 -10.60
N LYS A 88 12.49 -16.95 -10.23
CA LYS A 88 13.51 -16.12 -10.88
C LYS A 88 14.93 -16.69 -10.75
N LEU A 89 15.19 -17.45 -9.70
CA LEU A 89 16.47 -18.11 -9.43
C LEU A 89 16.51 -19.57 -9.91
N LYS A 90 15.54 -20.02 -10.69
CA LYS A 90 15.42 -21.41 -11.14
C LYS A 90 16.73 -21.94 -11.73
N ASN A 91 17.46 -21.14 -12.52
CA ASN A 91 18.72 -21.56 -13.15
C ASN A 91 19.82 -21.89 -12.14
N VAL A 92 19.84 -21.23 -10.98
CA VAL A 92 20.79 -21.50 -9.89
C VAL A 92 20.42 -22.79 -9.15
N PHE A 93 19.12 -23.03 -8.94
CA PHE A 93 18.63 -24.19 -8.21
C PHE A 93 18.44 -25.45 -9.09
N SER A 94 18.41 -25.28 -10.41
CA SER A 94 18.25 -26.37 -11.40
C SER A 94 19.58 -26.78 -12.05
N SER A 95 20.68 -26.10 -11.74
CA SER A 95 22.01 -26.54 -12.18
C SER A 95 22.42 -27.80 -11.42
N VAL A 96 23.12 -28.72 -12.10
CA VAL A 96 23.75 -29.87 -11.46
C VAL A 96 24.70 -29.37 -10.38
N ILE A 97 24.47 -29.75 -9.12
CA ILE A 97 25.41 -29.45 -8.03
C ILE A 97 26.69 -30.23 -8.34
N PRO A 98 27.83 -29.58 -8.62
CA PRO A 98 29.03 -30.24 -9.14
C PRO A 98 29.62 -31.31 -8.22
N TYR A 99 29.22 -31.33 -6.94
CA TYR A 99 29.79 -32.19 -5.89
C TYR A 99 28.89 -33.36 -5.48
N LEU A 100 27.76 -33.59 -6.16
CA LEU A 100 26.81 -34.67 -5.83
C LEU A 100 26.67 -35.75 -6.93
N SER A 101 27.55 -35.77 -7.94
CA SER A 101 27.66 -36.93 -8.84
C SER A 101 28.63 -37.96 -8.24
N ALA A 102 28.07 -38.94 -7.53
CA ALA A 102 28.74 -40.21 -7.23
C ALA A 102 28.39 -41.23 -8.31
#